data_AF-A0A2W5TG78-F1
#
_entry.id   AF-A0A2W5TG78-F1
#
_cell.length_a   1.000
_cell.length_b   1.000
_cell.length_c   1.000
_cell.angle_alpha   90.00
_cell.angle_beta   90.00
_cell.angle_gamma   90.00
#
_symmetry.space_group_name_H-M   'P 1'
#
loop_
_entity.id
_entity.type
_entity.pdbx_description
1 polymer ?
#
loop_
_entity_poly.entity_id
_entity_poly.type
_entity_poly.pdbx_seq_one_letter_code
_entity_poly.pdbx_strand_id
1 'polypeptide(L)'
;MPEDSVEHAVGDGLLLLHEDFRNPVLRARGAAWGTVLARALGRPLHADEAEGVRLGCQLARVWQGALVWWAFTREGAPRVALKTALEDWLRTAGY
;
A
#
# COMPACT_ATOMS: atom_id res chain seq x y z
N MET A 1 3.94 -19.76 8.58
CA MET A 1 4.92 -18.77 9.06
C MET A 1 4.41 -18.24 10.38
N PRO A 2 5.22 -18.22 11.46
CA PRO A 2 4.77 -17.69 12.75
C PRO A 2 4.34 -16.23 12.58
N GLU A 3 3.25 -15.81 13.24
CA GLU A 3 2.74 -14.44 13.17
C GLU A 3 3.81 -13.43 13.60
N ASP A 4 4.60 -13.75 14.63
CA ASP A 4 5.77 -12.98 15.07
C ASP A 4 6.75 -12.65 13.93
N SER A 5 6.95 -13.56 12.97
CA SER A 5 7.89 -13.32 11.85
C SER A 5 7.37 -12.26 10.87
N VAL A 6 6.06 -12.13 10.73
CA VAL A 6 5.44 -11.11 9.85
C VAL A 6 5.52 -9.73 10.48
N GLU A 7 5.45 -9.68 11.81
CA GLU A 7 5.45 -8.45 12.59
C GLU A 7 6.83 -7.79 12.59
N HIS A 8 7.86 -8.58 12.90
CA HIS A 8 9.25 -8.14 12.80
C HIS A 8 9.57 -7.69 11.37
N ALA A 9 9.09 -8.41 10.35
CA ALA A 9 9.29 -8.03 8.96
C ALA A 9 8.60 -6.70 8.58
N VAL A 10 7.44 -6.36 9.17
CA VAL A 10 6.78 -5.07 8.93
C VAL A 10 7.52 -3.93 9.64
N GLY A 11 7.96 -4.13 10.88
CA GLY A 11 8.76 -3.14 11.61
C GLY A 11 10.08 -2.84 10.90
N ASP A 12 10.84 -3.88 10.54
CA ASP A 12 12.10 -3.77 9.79
C ASP A 12 11.88 -3.13 8.41
N GLY A 13 10.77 -3.48 7.75
CA GLY A 13 10.38 -2.89 6.47
C GLY A 13 10.11 -1.38 6.55
N LEU A 14 9.50 -0.90 7.64
CA LEU A 14 9.27 0.53 7.86
C LEU A 14 10.58 1.28 8.17
N LEU A 15 11.52 0.66 8.88
CA LEU A 15 12.84 1.23 9.13
C LEU A 15 13.64 1.35 7.82
N LEU A 16 13.62 0.32 6.98
CA LEU A 16 14.25 0.37 5.66
C LEU A 16 13.63 1.46 4.78
N LEU A 17 12.30 1.60 4.82
CA LEU A 17 11.60 2.65 4.08
C LEU A 17 12.02 4.06 4.55
N HIS A 18 12.23 4.24 5.86
CA HIS A 18 12.75 5.50 6.41
C HIS A 18 14.13 5.85 5.82
N GLU A 19 15.03 4.87 5.75
CA GLU A 19 16.37 5.08 5.16
C GLU A 19 16.30 5.38 3.66
N ASP A 20 15.43 4.68 2.92
CA ASP A 20 15.18 4.95 1.50
C ASP A 20 14.69 6.39 1.26
N PHE A 21 13.90 6.96 2.18
CA PHE A 21 13.44 8.36 2.09
C PHE A 21 14.55 9.40 2.30
N ARG A 22 15.66 9.04 2.95
CA ARG A 22 16.78 9.96 3.17
C ARG A 22 17.74 9.98 1.98
N ASN A 23 17.80 8.91 1.19
CA ASN A 23 18.65 8.83 0.01
C ASN A 23 17.93 9.34 -1.26
N PRO A 24 18.41 10.41 -1.92
CA PRO A 24 17.76 10.98 -3.10
C PRO A 24 17.56 10.00 -4.26
N VAL A 25 18.50 9.07 -4.47
CA VAL A 25 18.43 8.06 -5.53
C VAL A 25 17.35 7.02 -5.21
N LEU A 26 17.29 6.56 -3.96
CA LEU A 26 16.30 5.57 -3.52
C LEU A 26 14.90 6.18 -3.48
N ARG A 27 14.76 7.46 -3.10
CA ARG A 27 13.51 8.22 -3.26
C ARG A 27 13.02 8.25 -4.69
N ALA A 28 13.89 8.59 -5.65
CA ALA A 28 13.52 8.63 -7.06
C ALA A 28 13.06 7.26 -7.56
N ARG A 29 13.76 6.19 -7.15
CA ARG A 29 13.36 4.81 -7.43
C ARG A 29 12.00 4.46 -6.82
N GLY A 30 11.75 4.84 -5.56
CA GLY A 30 10.48 4.62 -4.88
C GLY A 30 9.32 5.33 -5.57
N ALA A 31 9.53 6.58 -6.03
CA ALA A 31 8.54 7.33 -6.79
C ALA A 31 8.20 6.66 -8.14
N ALA A 32 9.23 6.18 -8.86
CA ALA A 32 9.04 5.44 -10.12
C ALA A 32 8.27 4.13 -9.88
N TRP A 33 8.62 3.39 -8.84
CA TRP A 33 7.90 2.18 -8.45
C TRP A 33 6.43 2.46 -8.10
N GLY A 34 6.15 3.53 -7.34
CA GLY A 34 4.79 3.95 -7.00
C GLY A 34 3.92 4.24 -8.23
N THR A 35 4.51 4.80 -9.29
CA THR A 35 3.80 5.05 -10.55
C THR A 35 3.45 3.75 -11.28
N VAL A 36 4.36 2.77 -11.29
CA VAL A 36 4.10 1.45 -11.87
C VAL A 36 3.00 0.73 -11.07
N LEU A 37 3.06 0.80 -9.75
CA LEU A 37 2.06 0.21 -8.87
C LEU A 37 0.67 0.81 -9.11
N ALA A 38 0.57 2.14 -9.16
CA ALA A 38 -0.70 2.82 -9.41
C ALA A 38 -1.34 2.41 -10.75
N ARG A 39 -0.53 2.32 -11.82
CA ARG A 39 -1.02 1.81 -13.13
C ARG A 39 -1.52 0.38 -13.05
N ALA A 40 -0.80 -0.50 -12.35
CA ALA A 40 -1.18 -1.91 -12.22
C ALA A 40 -2.48 -2.08 -11.42
N LEU A 41 -2.63 -1.34 -10.32
CA LEU A 41 -3.83 -1.36 -9.48
C LEU A 41 -5.04 -0.70 -10.16
N GLY A 42 -4.81 0.33 -10.95
CA GLY A 42 -5.84 1.10 -11.64
C GLY A 42 -6.43 0.44 -12.87
N ARG A 43 -5.63 -0.35 -13.59
CA ARG A 43 -6.03 -1.03 -14.84
C ARG A 43 -7.35 -1.81 -14.74
N PRO A 44 -7.62 -2.61 -13.69
CA PRO A 44 -8.90 -3.32 -13.58
C PRO A 44 -10.09 -2.42 -13.19
N LEU A 45 -9.84 -1.19 -12.70
CA LEU A 45 -10.89 -0.33 -12.14
C LEU A 45 -11.54 0.57 -13.18
N HIS A 46 -10.82 0.96 -14.23
CA HIS A 46 -11.39 1.88 -15.21
C HIS A 46 -10.78 1.70 -16.61
N ALA A 47 -11.59 1.90 -17.65
CA ALA A 47 -11.16 1.78 -19.04
C ALA A 47 -10.30 2.96 -19.49
N ASP A 48 -10.60 4.18 -19.03
CA ASP A 48 -9.73 5.34 -19.19
C ASP A 48 -8.48 5.20 -18.32
N GLU A 49 -7.29 5.33 -18.93
CA GLU A 49 -6.01 5.12 -18.25
C GLU A 49 -5.74 6.18 -17.17
N ALA A 50 -6.06 7.45 -17.43
CA ALA A 50 -5.79 8.53 -16.48
C ALA A 50 -6.67 8.39 -15.22
N GLU A 51 -7.93 8.04 -15.43
CA GLU A 51 -8.87 7.67 -14.37
C GLU A 51 -8.39 6.45 -13.58
N GLY A 52 -8.02 5.37 -14.28
CA GLY A 52 -7.47 4.15 -13.66
C GLY A 52 -6.25 4.46 -12.80
N VAL A 53 -5.28 5.22 -13.33
CA VAL A 53 -4.09 5.63 -12.56
C VAL A 53 -4.46 6.43 -11.32
N ARG A 54 -5.43 7.34 -11.42
CA ARG A 54 -5.88 8.13 -10.26
C ARG A 54 -6.46 7.22 -9.17
N LEU A 55 -7.31 6.27 -9.54
CA LEU A 55 -7.91 5.30 -8.63
C LEU A 55 -6.84 4.37 -8.02
N GLY A 56 -5.92 3.87 -8.84
CA GLY A 56 -4.80 3.05 -8.37
C GLY A 56 -3.87 3.80 -7.40
N CYS A 57 -3.66 5.11 -7.59
CA CYS A 57 -2.93 5.94 -6.63
C CYS A 57 -3.66 6.03 -5.27
N GLN A 58 -4.99 6.15 -5.29
CA GLN A 58 -5.79 6.17 -4.05
C GLN A 58 -5.72 4.82 -3.33
N LEU A 59 -5.92 3.72 -4.05
CA LEU A 59 -5.83 2.37 -3.49
C LEU A 59 -4.45 2.09 -2.89
N ALA A 60 -3.37 2.50 -3.56
CA ALA A 60 -2.01 2.37 -3.02
C ALA A 60 -1.82 3.15 -1.71
N ARG A 61 -2.39 4.35 -1.59
CA ARG A 61 -2.34 5.15 -0.35
C ARG A 61 -3.12 4.49 0.78
N VAL A 62 -4.32 3.95 0.49
CA VAL A 62 -5.13 3.21 1.46
C VAL A 62 -4.38 1.97 1.94
N TRP A 63 -3.79 1.19 1.03
CA TRP A 63 -3.01 0.01 1.36
C TRP A 63 -1.83 0.34 2.31
N GLN A 64 -1.06 1.39 1.99
CA GLN A 64 0.06 1.83 2.82
C GLN A 64 -0.40 2.33 4.19
N GLY A 65 -1.47 3.14 4.25
CA GLY A 65 -2.03 3.63 5.50
C GLY A 65 -2.58 2.50 6.38
N ALA A 66 -3.27 1.53 5.79
CA ALA A 66 -3.80 0.37 6.49
C ALA A 66 -2.68 -0.51 7.06
N LEU A 67 -1.57 -0.68 6.34
CA LEU A 67 -0.40 -1.41 6.85
C LEU A 67 0.22 -0.72 8.05
N VAL A 68 0.40 0.61 7.97
CA VAL A 68 0.94 1.41 9.07
C VAL A 68 0.02 1.36 10.28
N TRP A 69 -1.29 1.47 10.09
CA TRP A 69 -2.24 1.44 11.21
C TRP A 69 -2.31 0.05 11.86
N TRP A 70 -2.32 -1.02 11.07
CA TRP A 70 -2.23 -2.39 11.59
C TRP A 70 -0.93 -2.61 12.38
N ALA A 71 0.19 -2.03 11.96
CA ALA A 71 1.45 -2.14 12.69
C ALA A 71 1.38 -1.48 14.09
N PHE A 72 0.50 -0.50 14.30
CA PHE A 72 0.24 0.06 15.62
C PHE A 72 -0.78 -0.74 16.43
N THR A 73 -1.93 -1.11 15.83
CA THR A 73 -3.01 -1.76 16.58
C THR A 73 -2.74 -3.23 16.85
N ARG A 74 -2.05 -3.90 15.92
CA ARG A 74 -1.75 -5.34 15.97
C ARG A 74 -3.02 -6.21 16.08
N GLU A 75 -4.16 -5.66 15.71
CA GLU A 75 -5.46 -6.33 15.81
C GLU A 75 -5.68 -7.26 14.61
N GLY A 76 -5.74 -8.56 14.91
CA GLY A 76 -5.99 -9.60 13.92
C GLY A 76 -4.87 -9.77 12.89
N ALA A 77 -5.13 -10.64 11.91
CA ALA A 77 -4.15 -10.95 10.87
C ALA A 77 -3.97 -9.75 9.90
N PRO A 78 -2.73 -9.39 9.53
CA PRO A 78 -2.44 -8.24 8.67
C PRO A 78 -3.17 -8.32 7.33
N ARG A 79 -3.24 -9.54 6.76
CA ARG A 79 -3.96 -9.80 5.51
C ARG A 79 -5.44 -9.43 5.61
N VAL A 80 -6.07 -9.71 6.75
CA VAL A 80 -7.49 -9.41 6.96
C VAL A 80 -7.68 -7.90 7.06
N ALA A 81 -6.90 -7.22 7.90
CA ALA A 81 -6.96 -5.77 8.05
C ALA A 81 -6.75 -5.02 6.71
N LEU A 82 -5.73 -5.42 5.95
CA LEU A 82 -5.46 -4.84 4.62
C LEU A 82 -6.59 -5.12 3.64
N LYS A 83 -7.10 -6.36 3.59
CA LYS A 83 -8.20 -6.73 2.70
C LYS A 83 -9.44 -5.89 2.99
N THR A 84 -9.84 -5.79 4.25
CA THR A 84 -10.99 -5.00 4.68
C THR A 84 -10.85 -3.54 4.29
N ALA A 85 -9.70 -2.91 4.55
CA ALA A 85 -9.47 -1.51 4.19
C ALA A 85 -9.58 -1.26 2.66
N LEU A 86 -9.11 -2.19 1.84
CA LEU A 86 -9.19 -2.06 0.38
C LEU A 86 -10.61 -2.32 -0.15
N GLU A 87 -11.33 -3.30 0.40
CA GLU A 87 -12.75 -3.54 0.07
C GLU A 87 -13.64 -2.36 0.48
N ASP A 88 -13.37 -1.73 1.63
CA ASP A 88 -14.08 -0.53 2.08
C ASP A 88 -13.86 0.66 1.15
N TRP A 89 -12.62 0.83 0.69
CA TRP A 89 -12.31 1.86 -0.29
C TRP A 89 -13.00 1.60 -1.63
N LEU A 90 -13.00 0.35 -2.13
CA LEU A 90 -13.69 -0.01 -3.37
C LEU A 90 -15.18 0.34 -3.30
N ARG A 91 -15.86 -0.05 -2.21
CA ARG A 91 -17.27 0.29 -1.97
C ARG A 91 -17.52 1.79 -1.96
N THR A 92 -16.62 2.57 -1.34
CA THR A 92 -16.70 4.03 -1.28
C THR A 92 -16.50 4.67 -2.66
N ALA A 93 -15.62 4.09 -3.48
CA ALA A 93 -15.33 4.54 -4.84
C ALA A 93 -16.38 4.09 -5.88
N GLY A 94 -17.34 3.25 -5.49
CA GLY A 94 -18.42 2.76 -6.36
C GLY A 94 -18.08 1.47 -7.12
N TYR A 95 -17.13 0.68 -6.60
CA TYR A 95 -16.66 -0.60 -7.15
C TYR A 95 -17.05 -1.81 -6.30
#